data_AF-A0A3A0G091-F1
#
_entry.id   AF-A0A3A0G091-F1
#
_cell.length_a   1.000
_cell.length_b   1.000
_cell.length_c   1.000
_cell.angle_alpha   90.00
_cell.angle_beta   90.00
_cell.angle_gamma   90.00
#
_symmetry.space_group_name_H-M   'P 1'
#
loop_
_entity.id
_entity.type
_entity.pdbx_description
1 polymer ?
#
loop_
_entity_poly.entity_id
_entity_poly.type
_entity_poly.pdbx_seq_one_letter_code
_entity_poly.pdbx_strand_id
1 'polypeptide(L)'
;MADRGPEDVDETCALLADGDLVLVQSLPWSSNGTWLASVSDGERGVYAVYKPRRAERPLWDFPTGTLCLREMSAFVISHALGWDLVPPTVLRDGPYGPGSVQRFIPHDPECHFLAMVDPDPVFTRRVAAFDVVINNADRKSGHVLRAADGRLWAIDHGIALHTQPKLRTVIWEHAGEPVPADILDDLAGLVVALGGSDPRMAAGDGGEAGDGSGGDVAGDEAGGSGAGRGGAGPGLRAALSDLLSPGEIGALRTRARRLVRQGVFPGADPRQRMIPWPPV
;
A
#
# COMPACT_ATOMS: atom_id res chain seq x y z
N MET A 1 24.16 14.86 -11.24
CA MET A 1 22.75 14.71 -11.69
C MET A 1 21.91 15.20 -10.53
N ALA A 2 21.16 16.28 -10.74
CA ALA A 2 20.74 17.19 -9.66
C ALA A 2 19.95 16.49 -8.54
N ASP A 3 20.39 16.75 -7.32
CA ASP A 3 19.68 16.58 -6.06
C ASP A 3 18.36 17.35 -6.14
N ARG A 4 17.27 16.66 -6.48
CA ARG A 4 15.92 17.21 -6.36
C ARG A 4 15.48 16.92 -4.94
N GLY A 5 15.03 17.95 -4.22
CA GLY A 5 14.44 17.85 -2.89
C GLY A 5 13.28 16.84 -2.84
N PRO A 6 12.69 16.62 -1.66
CA PRO A 6 11.65 15.60 -1.47
C PRO A 6 10.60 15.71 -2.57
N GLU A 7 10.40 14.61 -3.29
CA GLU A 7 9.53 14.55 -4.45
C GLU A 7 8.11 14.98 -4.06
N ASP A 8 7.59 15.99 -4.75
CA ASP A 8 6.19 16.37 -4.63
C ASP A 8 5.33 15.30 -5.34
N VAL A 9 4.60 14.53 -4.53
CA VAL A 9 3.74 13.43 -4.98
C VAL A 9 2.64 13.94 -5.91
N ASP A 10 2.07 15.12 -5.62
CA ASP A 10 0.98 15.69 -6.40
C ASP A 10 1.50 16.18 -7.76
N GLU A 11 2.66 16.84 -7.80
CA GLU A 11 3.30 17.22 -9.06
C GLU A 11 3.68 16.02 -9.90
N THR A 12 4.23 14.96 -9.29
CA THR A 12 4.54 13.72 -10.03
C THR A 12 3.25 13.09 -10.56
N CYS A 13 2.19 12.98 -9.77
CA CYS A 13 0.90 12.45 -10.22
C CYS A 13 0.35 13.25 -11.41
N ALA A 14 0.40 14.59 -11.34
CA ALA A 14 -0.02 15.46 -12.45
C ALA A 14 0.80 15.20 -13.72
N LEU A 15 2.14 15.13 -13.60
CA LEU A 15 3.00 14.80 -14.73
C LEU A 15 2.69 13.41 -15.31
N LEU A 16 2.50 12.41 -14.46
CA LEU A 16 2.14 11.05 -14.89
C LEU A 16 0.77 11.01 -15.59
N ALA A 17 -0.18 11.83 -15.15
CA ALA A 17 -1.54 11.90 -15.71
C ALA A 17 -1.55 12.58 -17.09
N ASP A 18 -0.86 13.71 -17.23
CA ASP A 18 -1.05 14.62 -18.36
C ASP A 18 0.13 14.66 -19.34
N GLY A 19 1.33 14.25 -18.92
CA GLY A 19 2.52 14.29 -19.77
C GLY A 19 2.47 13.34 -20.96
N ASP A 20 3.31 13.58 -21.96
CA ASP A 20 3.49 12.73 -23.13
C ASP A 20 4.09 11.38 -22.73
N LEU A 21 3.31 10.31 -22.88
CA LEU A 21 3.70 8.93 -22.54
C LEU A 21 4.32 8.22 -23.76
N VAL A 22 5.63 8.00 -23.72
CA VAL A 22 6.38 7.31 -24.78
C VAL A 22 6.94 5.99 -24.24
N LEU A 23 6.59 4.87 -24.86
CA LEU A 23 7.14 3.56 -24.47
C LEU A 23 8.61 3.46 -24.86
N VAL A 24 9.45 3.07 -23.90
CA VAL A 24 10.90 2.92 -24.09
C VAL A 24 11.24 1.46 -24.41
N GLN A 25 10.80 0.54 -23.55
CA GLN A 25 11.04 -0.90 -23.73
C GLN A 25 10.01 -1.73 -22.95
N SER A 26 9.82 -2.98 -23.37
CA SER A 26 9.09 -3.96 -22.56
C SER A 26 9.98 -4.38 -21.38
N LEU A 27 9.42 -4.45 -20.17
CA LEU A 27 10.14 -5.03 -19.03
C LEU A 27 10.05 -6.56 -19.12
N PRO A 28 11.18 -7.26 -19.29
CA PRO A 28 11.17 -8.73 -19.34
C PRO A 28 10.81 -9.29 -17.96
N TRP A 29 10.33 -10.55 -17.93
CA TRP A 29 9.98 -11.30 -16.71
C TRP A 29 8.72 -10.88 -15.96
N SER A 30 7.97 -9.89 -16.44
CA SER A 30 6.60 -9.66 -15.96
C SER A 30 5.65 -10.75 -16.48
N SER A 31 4.76 -11.24 -15.61
CA SER A 31 3.70 -12.17 -15.99
C SER A 31 2.63 -11.52 -16.86
N ASN A 32 2.55 -10.18 -16.86
CA ASN A 32 1.65 -9.36 -17.67
C ASN A 32 2.45 -8.50 -18.65
N GLY A 33 1.82 -7.97 -19.69
CA GLY A 33 2.48 -6.96 -20.50
C GLY A 33 2.79 -5.72 -19.66
N THR A 34 4.07 -5.40 -19.52
CA THR A 34 4.56 -4.28 -18.70
C THR A 34 5.66 -3.56 -19.47
N TRP A 35 5.60 -2.23 -19.49
CA TRP A 35 6.54 -1.40 -20.25
C TRP A 35 7.18 -0.36 -19.34
N LEU A 36 8.48 -0.15 -19.55
CA LEU A 36 9.14 1.08 -19.14
C LEU A 36 8.74 2.17 -20.14
N ALA A 37 8.30 3.31 -19.64
CA ALA A 37 7.91 4.46 -20.41
C ALA A 37 8.59 5.72 -19.88
N SER A 38 8.77 6.70 -20.75
CA SER A 38 9.10 8.08 -20.39
C SER A 38 7.81 8.89 -20.38
N VAL A 39 7.62 9.72 -19.35
CA VAL A 39 6.52 10.69 -19.27
C VAL A 39 7.14 12.08 -19.14
N SER A 40 6.76 13.02 -20.01
CA SER A 40 7.34 14.36 -20.05
C SER A 40 6.32 15.42 -20.45
N ASP A 41 6.42 16.62 -19.88
CA ASP A 41 5.68 17.81 -20.32
C ASP A 41 6.53 18.77 -21.17
N GLY A 42 7.74 18.33 -21.55
CA GLY A 42 8.72 19.11 -22.31
C GLY A 42 9.78 19.80 -21.44
N GLU A 43 9.46 20.11 -20.18
CA GLU A 43 10.40 20.71 -19.22
C GLU A 43 10.85 19.71 -18.15
N ARG A 44 9.92 18.89 -17.69
CA ARG A 44 10.10 17.85 -16.67
C ARG A 44 9.88 16.49 -17.31
N GLY A 45 10.69 15.51 -16.90
CA GLY A 45 10.55 14.14 -17.36
C GLY A 45 10.81 13.14 -16.23
N VAL A 46 10.02 12.07 -16.21
CA VAL A 46 10.18 10.93 -15.29
C VAL A 46 10.04 9.63 -16.08
N TYR A 47 10.69 8.57 -15.59
CA TYR A 47 10.38 7.22 -16.04
C TYR A 47 9.19 6.67 -15.28
N ALA A 48 8.39 5.85 -15.95
CA ALA A 48 7.22 5.20 -15.41
C ALA A 48 7.11 3.74 -15.87
N VAL A 49 6.43 2.93 -15.07
CA VAL A 49 5.98 1.59 -15.40
C VAL A 49 4.53 1.67 -15.85
N TYR A 50 4.28 1.29 -17.10
CA TYR A 50 2.95 1.25 -17.69
C TYR A 50 2.44 -0.19 -17.76
N LYS A 51 1.28 -0.45 -17.12
CA LYS A 51 0.58 -1.74 -17.09
C LYS A 51 -0.82 -1.59 -17.71
N PRO A 52 -0.97 -1.75 -19.04
CA PRO A 52 -2.27 -1.68 -19.70
C PRO A 52 -3.18 -2.83 -19.31
N ARG A 53 -4.46 -2.50 -19.11
CA ARG A 53 -5.53 -3.47 -18.86
C ARG A 53 -5.59 -4.58 -19.92
N ARG A 54 -5.35 -4.22 -21.19
CA ARG A 54 -5.41 -5.15 -22.32
C ARG A 54 -4.31 -6.20 -22.31
N ALA A 55 -3.20 -5.96 -21.62
CA ALA A 55 -2.09 -6.90 -21.54
C ALA A 55 -2.06 -7.68 -20.21
N GLU A 56 -3.12 -7.58 -19.41
CA GLU A 56 -3.33 -8.44 -18.26
C GLU A 56 -3.59 -9.88 -18.73
N ARG A 57 -2.87 -10.83 -18.15
CA ARG A 57 -3.21 -12.24 -18.24
C ARG A 57 -4.35 -12.52 -17.26
N PRO A 58 -5.48 -13.07 -17.72
CA PRO A 58 -6.59 -13.41 -16.83
C PRO A 58 -6.13 -14.36 -15.71
N LEU A 59 -6.54 -14.06 -14.49
CA LEU A 59 -6.39 -14.93 -13.34
C LEU A 59 -7.76 -15.54 -13.02
N TRP A 60 -7.79 -16.83 -12.68
CA TRP A 60 -9.05 -17.53 -12.41
C TRP A 60 -9.80 -16.98 -11.18
N ASP A 61 -9.07 -16.34 -10.25
CA ASP A 61 -9.56 -15.83 -8.97
C ASP A 61 -9.55 -14.30 -8.86
N PHE A 62 -9.34 -13.57 -9.96
CA PHE A 62 -9.48 -12.11 -10.01
C PHE A 62 -10.36 -11.69 -11.19
N PRO A 63 -11.17 -10.62 -11.06
CA PRO A 63 -11.92 -10.09 -12.19
C PRO A 63 -10.99 -9.64 -13.32
N THR A 64 -11.29 -10.02 -14.55
CA THR A 64 -10.46 -9.68 -15.71
C THR A 64 -10.37 -8.18 -15.94
N GLY A 65 -9.16 -7.67 -16.18
CA GLY A 65 -8.96 -6.27 -16.55
C GLY A 65 -9.08 -5.31 -15.36
N THR A 66 -8.68 -5.75 -14.17
CA THR A 66 -8.81 -4.97 -12.94
C THR A 66 -7.52 -4.95 -12.11
N LEU A 67 -6.40 -5.48 -12.64
CA LEU A 67 -5.12 -5.44 -11.93
C LEU A 67 -4.58 -4.00 -11.88
N CYS A 68 -4.73 -3.22 -12.95
CA CYS A 68 -4.34 -1.80 -12.95
C CYS A 68 -5.12 -0.97 -11.90
N LEU A 69 -6.40 -1.29 -11.66
CA LEU A 69 -7.22 -0.62 -10.64
C LEU A 69 -6.71 -0.91 -9.22
N ARG A 70 -6.13 -2.09 -8.99
CA ARG A 70 -5.54 -2.49 -7.71
C ARG A 70 -4.22 -1.80 -7.44
N GLU A 71 -3.40 -1.59 -8.46
CA GLU A 71 -2.21 -0.75 -8.36
C GLU A 71 -2.58 0.68 -7.91
N MET A 72 -3.58 1.27 -8.57
CA MET A 72 -4.09 2.60 -8.20
C MET A 72 -4.68 2.60 -6.78
N SER A 73 -5.46 1.58 -6.43
CA SER A 73 -6.06 1.47 -5.09
C SER A 73 -5.00 1.38 -3.99
N ALA A 74 -3.91 0.65 -4.22
CA ALA A 74 -2.80 0.55 -3.28
C ALA A 74 -2.11 1.92 -3.07
N PHE A 75 -1.85 2.66 -4.16
CA PHE A 75 -1.33 4.02 -4.05
C PHE A 75 -2.27 4.93 -3.25
N VAL A 76 -3.56 4.98 -3.60
CA VAL A 76 -4.55 5.81 -2.91
C VAL A 76 -4.65 5.51 -1.41
N ILE A 77 -4.64 4.22 -1.03
CA ILE A 77 -4.69 3.83 0.39
C ILE A 77 -3.39 4.22 1.10
N SER A 78 -2.22 3.93 0.51
CA SER A 78 -0.93 4.26 1.09
C SER A 78 -0.74 5.76 1.28
N HIS A 79 -1.18 6.56 0.32
CA HIS A 79 -1.08 8.01 0.36
C HIS A 79 -2.07 8.60 1.38
N ALA A 80 -3.30 8.08 1.45
CA ALA A 80 -4.27 8.52 2.45
C ALA A 80 -3.85 8.21 3.90
N LEU A 81 -3.04 7.17 4.11
CA LEU A 81 -2.42 6.87 5.41
C LEU A 81 -1.22 7.78 5.72
N GLY A 82 -0.73 8.57 4.75
CA GLY A 82 0.53 9.31 4.87
C GLY A 82 1.76 8.41 4.99
N TRP A 83 1.64 7.13 4.62
CA TRP A 83 2.75 6.18 4.70
C TRP A 83 3.65 6.25 3.47
N ASP A 84 3.09 6.68 2.33
CA ASP A 84 3.78 6.86 1.04
C ASP A 84 4.75 5.71 0.69
N LEU A 85 4.29 4.48 0.92
CA LEU A 85 5.00 3.22 0.63
C LEU A 85 4.99 2.92 -0.87
N VAL A 86 3.92 3.30 -1.56
CA VAL A 86 3.68 2.99 -2.98
C VAL A 86 4.05 4.20 -3.82
N PRO A 87 4.85 4.04 -4.90
CA PRO A 87 5.19 5.16 -5.77
C PRO A 87 3.95 5.84 -6.38
N PRO A 88 4.04 7.15 -6.70
CA PRO A 88 2.99 7.88 -7.42
C PRO A 88 2.43 7.07 -8.58
N THR A 89 1.11 6.88 -8.60
CA THR A 89 0.42 6.03 -9.56
C THR A 89 -0.85 6.72 -10.04
N VAL A 90 -1.11 6.65 -11.34
CA VAL A 90 -2.34 7.18 -11.96
C VAL A 90 -2.96 6.15 -12.89
N LEU A 91 -4.24 6.32 -13.20
CA LEU A 91 -4.91 5.65 -14.30
C LEU A 91 -5.08 6.61 -15.46
N ARG A 92 -4.69 6.19 -16.66
CA ARG A 92 -4.86 6.97 -17.89
C ARG A 92 -4.87 6.06 -19.12
N ASP A 93 -5.26 6.63 -20.25
CA ASP A 93 -5.03 6.01 -21.55
C ASP A 93 -3.54 6.05 -21.94
N GLY A 94 -3.10 4.99 -22.62
CA GLY A 94 -1.77 4.89 -23.21
C GLY A 94 -1.79 4.10 -24.53
N PRO A 95 -0.62 3.83 -25.14
CA PRO A 95 -0.52 3.22 -26.48
C PRO A 95 -1.17 1.84 -26.63
N TYR A 96 -1.47 1.17 -25.52
CA TYR A 96 -2.14 -0.13 -25.48
C TYR A 96 -3.51 -0.11 -24.78
N GLY A 97 -4.12 1.07 -24.64
CA GLY A 97 -5.42 1.30 -23.99
C GLY A 97 -5.28 1.85 -22.56
N PRO A 98 -6.36 1.84 -21.76
CA PRO A 98 -6.30 2.29 -20.37
C PRO A 98 -5.43 1.35 -19.52
N GLY A 99 -4.70 1.92 -18.56
CA GLY A 99 -3.82 1.19 -17.66
C GLY A 99 -3.34 2.02 -16.49
N SER A 100 -2.59 1.39 -15.59
CA SER A 100 -1.87 2.11 -14.55
C SER A 100 -0.53 2.59 -15.09
N VAL A 101 -0.17 3.82 -14.73
CA VAL A 101 1.14 4.43 -14.96
C VAL A 101 1.70 4.79 -13.59
N GLN A 102 2.72 4.07 -13.15
CA GLN A 102 3.36 4.23 -11.85
C GLN A 102 4.77 4.77 -12.03
N ARG A 103 5.21 5.72 -11.21
CA ARG A 103 6.60 6.21 -11.25
C ARG A 103 7.57 5.04 -11.15
N PHE A 104 8.52 4.98 -12.08
CA PHE A 104 9.62 4.04 -12.02
C PHE A 104 10.63 4.53 -10.98
N ILE A 105 11.00 3.66 -10.05
CA ILE A 105 12.03 3.93 -9.05
C ILE A 105 13.34 3.29 -9.53
N PRO A 106 14.36 4.09 -9.90
CA PRO A 106 15.69 3.55 -10.17
C PRO A 106 16.23 2.85 -8.91
N HIS A 107 16.59 1.58 -9.06
CA HIS A 107 17.08 0.72 -7.99
C HIS A 107 18.08 -0.29 -8.54
N ASP A 108 18.87 -0.87 -7.64
CA ASP A 108 19.67 -2.06 -7.92
C ASP A 108 18.78 -3.31 -7.78
N PRO A 109 18.52 -4.10 -8.85
CA PRO A 109 17.67 -5.28 -8.78
C PRO A 109 18.22 -6.39 -7.88
N GLU A 110 19.53 -6.40 -7.60
CA GLU A 110 20.14 -7.37 -6.68
C GLU A 110 19.89 -6.97 -5.21
N CYS A 111 19.54 -5.70 -4.94
CA CYS A 111 19.21 -5.19 -3.61
C CYS A 111 17.71 -5.40 -3.28
N HIS A 112 17.26 -6.65 -3.34
CA HIS A 112 15.89 -7.04 -2.98
C HIS A 112 15.74 -7.28 -1.47
N PHE A 113 14.50 -7.28 -0.94
CA PHE A 113 14.21 -7.37 0.51
C PHE A 113 15.05 -8.40 1.29
N LEU A 114 15.08 -9.66 0.86
CA LEU A 114 15.82 -10.75 1.50
C LEU A 114 17.35 -10.63 1.38
N ALA A 115 17.86 -9.85 0.43
CA ALA A 115 19.29 -9.54 0.27
C ALA A 115 19.67 -8.22 0.94
N MET A 116 18.70 -7.45 1.43
CA MET A 116 18.92 -6.14 2.01
C MET A 116 19.49 -6.26 3.41
N VAL A 117 20.58 -5.56 3.67
CA VAL A 117 21.12 -5.40 5.02
C VAL A 117 20.33 -4.30 5.74
N ASP A 118 19.88 -4.59 6.96
CA ASP A 118 19.18 -3.68 7.87
C ASP A 118 18.12 -2.80 7.17
N PRO A 119 17.06 -3.40 6.60
CA PRO A 119 15.94 -2.61 6.09
C PRO A 119 15.32 -1.77 7.20
N ASP A 120 14.86 -0.56 6.86
CA ASP A 120 14.29 0.36 7.84
C ASP A 120 13.12 -0.30 8.61
N PRO A 121 13.22 -0.46 9.95
CA PRO A 121 12.22 -1.15 10.75
C PRO A 121 10.86 -0.43 10.81
N VAL A 122 10.81 0.87 10.53
CA VAL A 122 9.54 1.62 10.40
C VAL A 122 8.85 1.23 9.11
N PHE A 123 9.59 1.24 8.00
CA PHE A 123 9.08 0.82 6.69
C PHE A 123 8.60 -0.63 6.70
N THR A 124 9.38 -1.58 7.22
CA THR A 124 9.02 -3.00 7.17
C THR A 124 7.74 -3.31 7.95
N ARG A 125 7.53 -2.67 9.12
CA ARG A 125 6.28 -2.79 9.89
C ARG A 125 5.09 -2.18 9.16
N ARG A 126 5.26 -1.02 8.51
CA ARG A 126 4.20 -0.40 7.71
C ARG A 126 3.83 -1.26 6.50
N VAL A 127 4.80 -1.80 5.76
CA VAL A 127 4.50 -2.71 4.64
C VAL A 127 3.85 -4.01 5.13
N ALA A 128 4.27 -4.57 6.26
CA ALA A 128 3.62 -5.75 6.84
C ALA A 128 2.15 -5.47 7.18
N ALA A 129 1.86 -4.34 7.84
CA ALA A 129 0.50 -3.93 8.16
C ALA A 129 -0.32 -3.65 6.88
N PHE A 130 0.31 -3.00 5.90
CA PHE A 130 -0.29 -2.69 4.61
C PHE A 130 -0.69 -3.98 3.88
N ASP A 131 0.22 -4.94 3.74
CA ASP A 131 -0.03 -6.24 3.09
C ASP A 131 -1.18 -7.00 3.73
N VAL A 132 -1.27 -6.99 5.07
CA VAL A 132 -2.40 -7.59 5.82
C VAL A 132 -3.72 -6.91 5.45
N VAL A 133 -3.75 -5.58 5.44
CA VAL A 133 -4.98 -4.79 5.24
C VAL A 133 -5.44 -4.83 3.79
N ILE A 134 -4.53 -4.64 2.83
CA ILE A 134 -4.84 -4.77 1.40
C ILE A 134 -4.96 -6.24 0.96
N ASN A 135 -4.60 -7.21 1.81
CA ASN A 135 -4.60 -8.63 1.48
C ASN A 135 -3.75 -8.92 0.23
N ASN A 136 -2.49 -8.46 0.26
CA ASN A 136 -1.55 -8.64 -0.83
C ASN A 136 -1.27 -10.14 -1.01
N ALA A 137 -1.56 -10.65 -2.21
CA ALA A 137 -1.39 -12.06 -2.51
C ALA A 137 -0.12 -12.36 -3.31
N ASP A 138 0.81 -11.43 -3.49
CA ASP A 138 2.05 -11.72 -4.21
C ASP A 138 3.24 -10.83 -3.83
N ARG A 139 3.42 -10.49 -2.53
CA ARG A 139 4.59 -9.69 -2.09
C ARG A 139 5.88 -10.51 -2.14
N LYS A 140 6.58 -10.46 -3.28
CA LYS A 140 7.92 -11.05 -3.46
C LYS A 140 9.01 -10.14 -2.92
N SER A 141 10.19 -10.69 -2.75
CA SER A 141 11.35 -9.95 -2.29
C SER A 141 11.74 -8.82 -3.24
N GLY A 142 11.64 -9.01 -4.56
CA GLY A 142 11.92 -7.96 -5.54
C GLY A 142 10.88 -6.84 -5.58
N HIS A 143 9.81 -6.93 -4.80
CA HIS A 143 8.76 -5.90 -4.74
C HIS A 143 9.03 -4.83 -3.68
N VAL A 144 10.14 -4.95 -2.94
CA VAL A 144 10.64 -3.89 -2.05
C VAL A 144 11.91 -3.33 -2.66
N LEU A 145 11.88 -2.06 -3.02
CA LEU A 145 12.95 -1.38 -3.72
C LEU A 145 13.66 -0.44 -2.77
N ARG A 146 15.00 -0.37 -2.85
CA ARG A 146 15.79 0.70 -2.24
C ARG A 146 16.22 1.67 -3.34
N ALA A 147 15.71 2.90 -3.28
CA ALA A 147 16.10 3.97 -4.17
C ALA A 147 17.53 4.48 -3.83
N ALA A 148 18.12 5.25 -4.75
CA ALA A 148 19.47 5.77 -4.59
C ALA A 148 19.64 6.73 -3.38
N ASP A 149 18.56 7.37 -2.95
CA ASP A 149 18.50 8.22 -1.75
C ASP A 149 18.31 7.41 -0.45
N GLY A 150 18.24 6.08 -0.55
CA GLY A 150 18.02 5.16 0.56
C GLY A 150 16.54 4.94 0.92
N ARG A 151 15.59 5.67 0.30
CA ARG A 151 14.16 5.49 0.54
C ARG A 151 13.71 4.12 0.05
N LEU A 152 12.87 3.47 0.86
CA LEU A 152 12.25 2.21 0.51
C LEU A 152 10.88 2.42 -0.13
N TRP A 153 10.56 1.58 -1.11
CA TRP A 153 9.28 1.57 -1.83
C TRP A 153 8.75 0.15 -1.96
N ALA A 154 7.42 0.01 -1.90
CA ALA A 154 6.72 -1.23 -2.19
C ALA A 154 5.99 -1.10 -3.54
N ILE A 155 6.15 -2.07 -4.42
CA ILE A 155 5.53 -2.10 -5.76
C ILE A 155 4.73 -3.39 -5.99
N ASP A 156 4.08 -3.47 -7.15
CA ASP A 156 3.37 -4.66 -7.65
C ASP A 156 2.21 -5.13 -6.76
N HIS A 157 1.14 -4.35 -6.75
CA HIS A 157 -0.09 -4.60 -5.99
C HIS A 157 -1.24 -5.08 -6.87
N GLY A 158 -0.98 -5.42 -8.14
CA GLY A 158 -1.99 -5.91 -9.07
C GLY A 158 -2.77 -7.12 -8.54
N ILE A 159 -2.16 -7.94 -7.68
CA ILE A 159 -2.78 -9.12 -7.06
C ILE A 159 -3.05 -8.85 -5.56
N ALA A 160 -3.86 -7.83 -5.27
CA ALA A 160 -4.30 -7.47 -3.92
C ALA A 160 -5.82 -7.22 -3.85
N LEU A 161 -6.31 -6.87 -2.66
CA LEU A 161 -7.67 -6.41 -2.37
C LEU A 161 -8.78 -7.45 -2.62
N HIS A 162 -8.41 -8.71 -2.76
CA HIS A 162 -9.37 -9.80 -2.84
C HIS A 162 -10.23 -9.90 -1.57
N THR A 163 -11.50 -10.28 -1.71
CA THR A 163 -12.45 -10.39 -0.58
C THR A 163 -12.16 -11.57 0.34
N GLN A 164 -11.79 -12.71 -0.23
CA GLN A 164 -11.31 -13.88 0.52
C GLN A 164 -9.86 -13.70 0.98
N PRO A 165 -9.45 -14.29 2.12
CA PRO A 165 -8.06 -14.28 2.58
C PRO A 165 -7.12 -14.90 1.55
N LYS A 166 -6.11 -14.14 1.12
CA LYS A 166 -5.10 -14.55 0.12
C LYS A 166 -3.68 -14.05 0.45
N LEU A 167 -3.45 -13.53 1.66
CA LEU A 167 -2.18 -12.93 2.07
C LEU A 167 -1.00 -13.86 1.77
N ARG A 168 -0.11 -13.41 0.89
CA ARG A 168 1.16 -14.06 0.57
C ARG A 168 2.25 -13.01 0.53
N THR A 169 3.19 -13.10 1.46
CA THR A 169 4.28 -12.14 1.61
C THR A 169 5.57 -12.82 2.00
N VAL A 170 6.71 -12.17 1.77
CA VAL A 170 8.01 -12.57 2.33
C VAL A 170 8.31 -11.86 3.65
N ILE A 171 7.51 -10.86 4.03
CA ILE A 171 7.72 -10.03 5.22
C ILE A 171 6.99 -10.66 6.42
N TRP A 172 7.47 -11.83 6.86
CA TRP A 172 6.91 -12.56 8.02
C TRP A 172 7.69 -12.35 9.32
N GLU A 173 8.76 -11.54 9.30
CA GLU A 173 9.60 -11.28 10.48
C GLU A 173 8.82 -10.68 11.66
N HIS A 174 7.76 -9.91 11.38
CA HIS A 174 6.92 -9.27 12.41
C HIS A 174 5.76 -10.16 12.89
N ALA A 175 5.68 -11.42 12.44
CA ALA A 175 4.54 -12.29 12.74
C ALA A 175 4.39 -12.54 14.25
N GLY A 176 3.20 -12.27 14.79
CA GLY A 176 2.93 -12.41 16.22
C GLY A 176 3.49 -11.27 17.08
N GLU A 177 4.20 -10.30 16.51
CA GLU A 177 4.63 -9.11 17.23
C GLU A 177 3.46 -8.13 17.43
N PRO A 178 3.48 -7.32 18.51
CA PRO A 178 2.58 -6.20 18.68
C PRO A 178 2.71 -5.22 17.51
N VAL A 179 1.57 -4.75 16.99
CA VAL A 179 1.54 -3.69 15.99
C VAL A 179 1.79 -2.35 16.68
N PRO A 180 2.72 -1.51 16.17
CA PRO A 180 2.96 -0.17 16.68
C PRO A 180 1.67 0.68 16.81
N ALA A 181 1.59 1.50 17.86
CA ALA A 181 0.40 2.29 18.16
C ALA A 181 0.08 3.32 17.06
N ASP A 182 1.08 3.94 16.44
CA ASP A 182 0.91 4.87 15.32
C ASP A 182 0.25 4.19 14.11
N ILE A 183 0.67 2.97 13.78
CA ILE A 183 0.04 2.16 12.73
C ILE A 183 -1.42 1.83 13.10
N LEU A 184 -1.69 1.47 14.36
CA LEU A 184 -3.06 1.17 14.81
C LEU A 184 -3.97 2.40 14.73
N ASP A 185 -3.44 3.58 15.06
CA ASP A 185 -4.16 4.85 15.01
C ASP A 185 -4.50 5.24 13.56
N ASP A 186 -3.54 5.15 12.65
CA ASP A 186 -3.75 5.41 11.22
C ASP A 186 -4.78 4.44 10.62
N LEU A 187 -4.70 3.14 10.97
CA LEU A 187 -5.66 2.14 10.51
C LEU A 187 -7.06 2.32 11.11
N ALA A 188 -7.17 2.83 12.34
CA ALA A 188 -8.46 3.23 12.91
C ALA A 188 -9.07 4.40 12.12
N GLY A 189 -8.25 5.39 11.76
CA GLY A 189 -8.63 6.48 10.85
C GLY A 189 -9.10 5.97 9.49
N LEU A 190 -8.38 5.01 8.91
CA LEU A 190 -8.78 4.34 7.66
C LEU A 190 -10.16 3.67 7.78
N VAL A 191 -10.43 2.95 8.88
CA VAL A 191 -11.75 2.33 9.09
C VAL A 191 -12.87 3.37 9.08
N VAL A 192 -12.67 4.51 9.73
CA VAL A 192 -13.63 5.62 9.75
C VAL A 192 -13.81 6.23 8.36
N ALA A 193 -12.71 6.51 7.65
CA ALA A 193 -12.74 7.06 6.30
C ALA A 193 -13.45 6.15 5.28
N LEU A 194 -13.44 4.82 5.51
CA LEU A 194 -14.18 3.83 4.73
C LEU A 194 -15.66 3.68 5.16
N GLY A 195 -16.15 4.53 6.06
CA GLY A 195 -17.53 4.55 6.57
C GLY A 195 -17.80 3.51 7.66
N GLY A 196 -16.77 3.09 8.40
CA GLY A 196 -16.91 2.31 9.63
C GLY A 196 -16.96 3.20 10.88
N SER A 197 -17.25 2.60 12.04
CA SER A 197 -17.01 3.23 13.34
C SER A 197 -15.56 3.00 13.77
N ASP A 198 -15.00 3.89 14.59
CA ASP A 198 -13.69 3.69 15.19
C ASP A 198 -13.66 2.32 15.91
N PRO A 199 -12.74 1.40 15.54
CA PRO A 199 -12.69 0.06 16.09
C PRO A 199 -12.19 -0.01 17.54
N ARG A 200 -11.60 1.09 18.07
CA ARG A 200 -11.11 1.21 19.45
C ARG A 200 -12.21 1.63 20.42
N MET A 201 -13.29 2.22 19.90
CA MET A 201 -14.47 2.54 20.70
C MET A 201 -15.25 1.27 21.00
N ALA A 202 -15.67 1.09 22.25
CA ALA A 202 -16.57 0.01 22.62
C ALA A 202 -17.86 0.12 21.79
N ALA A 203 -18.36 -1.01 21.29
CA ALA A 203 -19.72 -1.04 20.75
C ALA A 203 -20.65 -0.61 21.89
N GLY A 204 -21.33 0.52 21.75
CA GLY A 204 -22.10 1.14 22.82
C GLY A 204 -22.95 0.11 23.55
N ASP A 205 -22.60 -0.12 24.81
CA ASP A 205 -23.42 -0.85 25.76
C ASP A 205 -24.58 0.07 26.13
N GLY A 206 -25.79 -0.31 25.75
CA GLY A 206 -26.98 0.30 26.32
C GLY A 206 -27.15 -0.26 27.73
N GLY A 207 -26.64 0.42 28.75
CA GLY A 207 -26.79 -0.06 30.12
C GLY A 207 -26.02 0.72 31.18
N GLU A 208 -26.68 1.75 31.69
CA GLU A 208 -26.68 2.20 33.10
C GLU A 208 -25.42 2.76 33.79
N ALA A 209 -25.71 3.79 34.58
CA ALA A 209 -24.79 4.62 35.33
C ALA A 209 -24.19 3.90 36.55
N GLY A 210 -22.93 4.21 36.83
CA GLY A 210 -22.23 3.87 38.06
C GLY A 210 -20.98 4.73 38.24
N ASP A 211 -21.16 5.84 38.94
CA ASP A 211 -20.26 6.39 39.99
C ASP A 211 -19.21 5.36 40.49
N GLY A 212 -17.90 5.62 40.66
CA GLY A 212 -17.08 6.83 40.74
C GLY A 212 -15.78 6.50 41.51
N SER A 213 -14.79 7.41 41.49
CA SER A 213 -13.45 7.39 42.12
C SER A 213 -12.38 6.53 41.42
N GLY A 214 -11.14 6.97 41.14
CA GLY A 214 -10.36 8.13 41.55
C GLY A 214 -8.98 7.66 42.03
N GLY A 215 -7.90 7.95 41.28
CA GLY A 215 -6.54 7.60 41.68
C GLY A 215 -5.46 7.99 40.67
N ASP A 216 -4.74 9.07 40.97
CA ASP A 216 -3.60 9.64 40.25
C ASP A 216 -2.32 8.80 40.35
N VAL A 217 -1.53 8.70 39.26
CA VAL A 217 -0.06 8.66 39.34
C VAL A 217 0.56 9.30 38.08
N ALA A 218 1.49 10.23 38.33
CA ALA A 218 2.43 10.84 37.37
C ALA A 218 3.24 9.76 36.60
N GLY A 219 3.69 9.93 35.36
CA GLY A 219 4.15 11.15 34.68
C GLY A 219 5.67 11.05 34.54
N ASP A 220 6.15 10.40 33.49
CA ASP A 220 7.54 10.54 33.03
C ASP A 220 7.58 10.46 31.50
N GLU A 221 8.07 11.54 30.89
CA GLU A 221 8.16 11.73 29.45
C GLU A 221 9.57 11.39 28.95
N ALA A 222 9.65 10.69 27.83
CA ALA A 222 10.82 10.70 26.97
C ALA A 222 10.36 10.69 25.51
N GLY A 223 10.52 11.85 24.89
CA GLY A 223 10.09 12.15 23.53
C GLY A 223 10.85 11.39 22.45
N GLY A 224 10.10 11.00 21.43
CA GLY A 224 10.58 10.59 20.12
C GLY A 224 9.58 11.11 19.09
N SER A 225 10.01 12.10 18.30
CA SER A 225 9.17 12.95 17.46
C SER A 225 8.33 12.16 16.44
N GLY A 226 7.03 12.08 16.70
CA GLY A 226 6.03 11.55 15.78
C GLY A 226 5.78 12.49 14.60
N ALA A 227 6.22 12.08 13.42
CA ALA A 227 5.62 12.51 12.15
C ALA A 227 4.49 11.54 11.81
N GLY A 228 3.35 11.73 12.48
CA GLY A 228 2.12 10.97 12.25
C GLY A 228 0.93 11.92 12.26
N ARG A 229 0.69 12.58 11.12
CA ARG A 229 -0.53 13.37 10.86
C ARG A 229 -1.00 13.08 9.43
N GLY A 230 -1.39 11.85 9.18
CA GLY A 230 -2.01 11.39 7.93
C GLY A 230 -3.37 10.76 8.20
N GLY A 231 -4.33 11.56 8.69
CA GLY A 231 -5.71 11.08 8.80
C GLY A 231 -6.29 10.88 7.40
N ALA A 232 -6.72 9.66 7.07
CA ALA A 232 -7.37 9.34 5.80
C ALA A 232 -8.48 10.38 5.50
N GLY A 233 -8.23 11.22 4.49
CA GLY A 233 -9.01 12.42 4.25
C GLY A 233 -10.48 12.15 3.86
N PRO A 234 -11.37 13.15 4.03
CA PRO A 234 -12.74 13.07 3.56
C PRO A 234 -12.74 12.94 2.04
N GLY A 235 -13.14 11.76 1.54
CA GLY A 235 -13.15 11.46 0.10
C GLY A 235 -12.53 10.11 -0.28
N LEU A 236 -11.74 9.49 0.60
CA LEU A 236 -11.09 8.20 0.32
C LEU A 236 -12.08 7.12 -0.15
N ARG A 237 -13.22 6.99 0.54
CA ARG A 237 -14.24 6.00 0.16
C ARG A 237 -14.81 6.25 -1.24
N ALA A 238 -15.00 7.51 -1.62
CA ALA A 238 -15.49 7.86 -2.95
C ALA A 238 -14.45 7.47 -4.01
N ALA A 239 -13.19 7.88 -3.82
CA ALA A 239 -12.08 7.52 -4.71
C ALA A 239 -11.93 5.99 -4.89
N LEU A 240 -12.06 5.21 -3.80
CA LEU A 240 -11.99 3.76 -3.89
C LEU A 240 -13.25 3.12 -4.51
N SER A 241 -14.41 3.79 -4.45
CA SER A 241 -15.64 3.28 -5.06
C SER A 241 -15.59 3.30 -6.60
N ASP A 242 -14.74 4.15 -7.17
CA ASP A 242 -14.47 4.17 -8.62
C ASP A 242 -13.50 3.05 -9.06
N LEU A 243 -12.77 2.45 -8.11
CA LEU A 243 -11.71 1.46 -8.36
C LEU A 243 -12.06 0.04 -7.93
N LEU A 244 -12.88 -0.11 -6.88
CA LEU A 244 -13.16 -1.35 -6.18
C LEU A 244 -14.66 -1.56 -6.00
N SER A 245 -15.08 -2.82 -5.98
CA SER A 245 -16.45 -3.17 -5.64
C SER A 245 -16.77 -2.86 -4.16
N PRO A 246 -18.06 -2.68 -3.81
CA PRO A 246 -18.47 -2.50 -2.41
C PRO A 246 -18.02 -3.64 -1.49
N GLY A 247 -17.94 -4.87 -2.01
CA GLY A 247 -17.47 -6.04 -1.28
C GLY A 247 -15.98 -5.98 -0.95
N GLU A 248 -15.16 -5.51 -1.90
CA GLU A 248 -13.71 -5.34 -1.69
C GLU A 248 -13.41 -4.22 -0.68
N ILE A 249 -14.12 -3.09 -0.75
CA ILE A 249 -14.04 -2.01 0.24
C ILE A 249 -14.48 -2.52 1.63
N GLY A 250 -15.56 -3.28 1.70
CA GLY A 250 -16.04 -3.90 2.93
C GLY A 250 -15.01 -4.86 3.55
N ALA A 251 -14.33 -5.66 2.72
CA ALA A 251 -13.29 -6.59 3.14
C ALA A 251 -12.02 -5.86 3.62
N LEU A 252 -11.58 -4.81 2.92
CA LEU A 252 -10.49 -3.92 3.32
C LEU A 252 -10.74 -3.34 4.72
N ARG A 253 -11.92 -2.72 4.90
CA ARG A 253 -12.35 -2.16 6.19
C ARG A 253 -12.39 -3.21 7.30
N THR A 254 -12.88 -4.42 7.00
CA THR A 254 -12.95 -5.52 7.97
C THR A 254 -11.56 -5.97 8.41
N ARG A 255 -10.59 -6.06 7.49
CA ARG A 255 -9.20 -6.42 7.81
C ARG A 255 -8.51 -5.34 8.63
N ALA A 256 -8.65 -4.07 8.26
CA ALA A 256 -8.14 -2.94 9.05
C ALA A 256 -8.72 -2.96 10.48
N ARG A 257 -10.05 -3.06 10.61
CA ARG A 257 -10.71 -3.18 11.92
C ARG A 257 -10.21 -4.37 12.73
N ARG A 258 -10.01 -5.52 12.10
CA ARG A 258 -9.50 -6.72 12.78
C ARG A 258 -8.08 -6.48 13.30
N LEU A 259 -7.19 -5.92 12.47
CA LEU A 259 -5.82 -5.66 12.89
C LEU A 259 -5.78 -4.67 14.05
N VAL A 260 -6.60 -3.60 14.01
CA VAL A 260 -6.71 -2.64 15.12
C VAL A 260 -7.19 -3.30 16.41
N ARG A 261 -8.25 -4.14 16.34
CA ARG A 261 -8.78 -4.82 17.53
C ARG A 261 -7.85 -5.88 18.11
N GLN A 262 -7.06 -6.52 17.27
CA GLN A 262 -6.13 -7.57 17.71
C GLN A 262 -4.82 -6.99 18.23
N GLY A 263 -4.36 -5.86 17.66
CA GLY A 263 -3.13 -5.20 18.09
C GLY A 263 -1.86 -6.02 17.83
N VAL A 264 -1.95 -7.12 17.08
CA VAL A 264 -0.87 -8.08 16.85
C VAL A 264 -0.89 -8.51 15.38
N PHE A 265 0.30 -8.59 14.76
CA PHE A 265 0.43 -9.08 13.39
C PHE A 265 -0.01 -10.55 13.29
N PRO A 266 -0.78 -10.93 12.25
CA PRO A 266 -1.23 -12.31 12.11
C PRO A 266 -0.05 -13.25 11.89
N GLY A 267 -0.10 -14.43 12.52
CA GLY A 267 0.83 -15.52 12.23
C GLY A 267 0.56 -16.17 10.87
N ALA A 268 1.58 -16.83 10.31
CA ALA A 268 1.43 -17.64 9.10
C ALA A 268 0.55 -18.89 9.39
N ASP A 269 -0.49 -19.13 8.58
CA ASP A 269 -1.28 -20.37 8.68
C ASP A 269 -0.52 -21.50 7.97
N PRO A 270 -0.05 -22.55 8.68
CA PRO A 270 0.72 -23.64 8.07
C PRO A 270 -0.09 -24.48 7.07
N ARG A 271 -1.42 -24.34 7.05
CA ARG A 271 -2.31 -25.04 6.10
C ARG A 271 -2.51 -24.27 4.80
N GLN A 272 -2.00 -23.05 4.71
CA GLN A 272 -2.13 -22.20 3.54
C GLN A 272 -0.77 -21.89 2.96
N ARG A 273 -0.76 -21.61 1.66
CA ARG A 273 0.45 -21.12 1.00
C ARG A 273 0.62 -19.64 1.33
N MET A 274 1.54 -19.33 2.24
CA MET A 274 1.78 -17.97 2.76
C MET A 274 2.98 -17.24 2.12
N ILE A 275 3.82 -17.96 1.37
CA ILE A 275 4.97 -17.41 0.64
C ILE A 275 4.63 -17.34 -0.85
N PRO A 276 4.84 -16.20 -1.53
CA PRO A 276 4.65 -16.08 -2.98
C PRO A 276 5.70 -16.90 -3.75
N TRP A 277 5.45 -17.13 -5.04
CA TRP A 277 6.29 -18.04 -5.84
C TRP A 277 6.47 -17.45 -7.24
N PRO A 278 7.74 -17.26 -7.67
CA PRO A 278 8.95 -17.39 -6.84
C PRO A 278 8.94 -16.41 -5.65
N PRO A 279 9.75 -16.66 -4.59
CA PRO A 279 9.83 -15.75 -3.45
C PRO A 279 10.62 -14.46 -3.75
N VAL A 280 11.42 -14.45 -4.82
CA VAL A 280 12.17 -13.28 -5.32
C VAL A 280 11.52 -12.77 -6.59
#